data_AF-A0A498PNT8-F1
#
_entry.id   AF-A0A498PNT8-F1
#
_cell.length_a   1.000
_cell.length_b   1.000
_cell.length_c   1.000
_cell.angle_alpha   90.00
_cell.angle_beta   90.00
_cell.angle_gamma   90.00
#
_symmetry.space_group_name_H-M   'P 1'
#
loop_
_entity.id
_entity.type
_entity.pdbx_description
1 polymer ?
#
loop_
_entity_poly.entity_id
_entity_poly.type
_entity_poly.pdbx_seq_one_letter_code
_entity_poly.pdbx_strand_id
1 'polypeptide(L)'
;MNHWFNYEATAKILVFSLVLGAGLPALFAIGVRLQAAGAGTVGEAGDHAASKRPVLVALGWAIFALVLAVVVIGVLYIARDFIAHHLGWHILGAKRA
;
A
#
# COMPACT_ATOMS: atom_id res chain seq x y z
N MET A 1 22.89 14.51 32.80
CA MET A 1 22.02 15.38 31.98
C MET A 1 20.75 14.59 31.71
N ASN A 2 19.59 15.11 32.12
CA ASN A 2 18.35 14.32 32.19
C ASN A 2 17.91 13.88 30.79
N HIS A 3 17.98 12.58 30.48
CA HIS A 3 17.45 12.01 29.24
C HIS A 3 15.92 11.92 29.32
N TRP A 4 15.26 13.07 29.49
CA TRP A 4 13.79 13.15 29.47
C TRP A 4 13.22 12.86 28.08
N PHE A 5 14.06 12.94 27.04
CA PHE A 5 13.73 12.64 25.66
C PHE A 5 14.67 11.57 25.09
N ASN A 6 14.09 10.47 24.60
CA ASN A 6 14.83 9.37 23.99
C ASN A 6 14.84 9.51 22.47
N TYR A 7 15.88 10.17 21.94
CA TYR A 7 16.05 10.41 20.51
C TYR A 7 16.12 9.12 19.68
N GLU A 8 16.70 8.05 20.23
CA GLU A 8 16.79 6.76 19.54
C GLU A 8 15.40 6.15 19.33
N ALA A 9 14.57 6.14 20.39
CA ALA A 9 13.20 5.67 20.31
C ALA A 9 12.36 6.52 19.35
N THR A 10 12.49 7.85 19.44
CA THR A 10 11.78 8.77 18.54
C THR A 10 12.18 8.56 17.08
N ALA A 11 13.47 8.42 16.78
CA ALA A 11 13.95 8.18 15.43
C ALA A 11 13.41 6.86 14.86
N LYS A 12 13.37 5.79 15.68
CA LYS A 12 12.77 4.50 15.28
C LYS A 12 11.30 4.68 14.94
N ILE A 13 10.52 5.32 15.81
CA ILE A 13 9.09 5.55 15.58
C ILE A 13 8.88 6.37 14.31
N LEU A 14 9.65 7.44 14.10
CA LEU A 14 9.58 8.27 12.90
C LEU A 14 9.82 7.46 11.62
N VAL A 15 10.89 6.67 11.59
CA VAL A 15 11.23 5.86 10.41
C VAL A 15 10.15 4.80 10.16
N PHE A 16 9.71 4.09 11.20
CA PHE A 16 8.67 3.07 11.05
C PHE A 16 7.34 3.67 10.63
N SER A 17 6.90 4.78 11.23
CA SER A 17 5.64 5.43 10.88
C SER A 17 5.68 6.04 9.48
N LEU A 18 6.82 6.60 9.07
CA LEU A 18 7.01 7.11 7.72
C LEU A 18 6.98 5.98 6.69
N VAL A 19 7.74 4.91 6.90
CA VAL A 19 7.80 3.78 5.96
C VAL A 19 6.46 3.07 5.89
N LEU A 20 5.81 2.77 7.03
CA LEU A 20 4.53 2.07 7.04
C LEU A 20 3.37 2.98 6.57
N GLY A 21 3.39 4.26 6.93
CA GLY A 21 2.34 5.21 6.57
C GLY A 21 2.43 5.68 5.12
N ALA A 22 3.63 6.03 4.64
CA ALA A 22 3.84 6.50 3.27
C ALA A 22 4.19 5.38 2.27
N GLY A 23 4.55 4.19 2.75
CA GLY A 23 4.90 3.06 1.89
C GLY A 23 3.77 2.62 0.97
N LEU A 24 2.54 2.54 1.50
CA LEU A 24 1.38 2.15 0.71
C LEU A 24 1.00 3.21 -0.35
N PRO A 25 0.91 4.52 -0.02
CA PRO A 25 0.81 5.58 -1.03
C PRO A 25 1.94 5.58 -2.06
N ALA A 26 3.18 5.32 -1.65
CA ALA A 26 4.32 5.26 -2.56
C ALA A 26 4.21 4.10 -3.56
N LEU A 27 3.81 2.91 -3.10
CA LEU A 27 3.55 1.77 -3.97
C LEU A 27 2.44 2.09 -4.99
N PHE A 28 1.35 2.72 -4.55
CA PHE A 28 0.29 3.15 -5.45
C PHE A 28 0.79 4.15 -6.52
N ALA A 29 1.59 5.14 -6.12
CA ALA A 29 2.19 6.09 -7.06
C ALA A 29 3.09 5.41 -8.11
N ILE A 30 3.86 4.39 -7.70
CA ILE A 30 4.66 3.57 -8.62
C ILE A 30 3.76 2.83 -9.61
N GLY A 31 2.66 2.24 -9.15
CA GLY A 31 1.67 1.58 -10.02
C GLY A 31 1.09 2.52 -11.07
N VAL A 32 0.72 3.74 -10.68
CA VAL A 32 0.24 4.80 -11.60
C VAL A 32 1.31 5.17 -12.62
N ARG A 33 2.57 5.34 -12.19
CA ARG A 33 3.68 5.67 -13.08
C ARG A 33 3.93 4.57 -14.11
N LEU A 34 3.87 3.30 -13.69
CA LEU A 34 4.03 2.15 -14.58
C LEU A 34 2.89 2.04 -15.57
N GLN A 35 1.66 2.33 -15.15
CA GLN A 35 0.50 2.39 -16.04
C GLN A 35 0.64 3.49 -17.10
N ALA A 36 1.06 4.70 -16.70
CA ALA A 36 1.29 5.80 -17.64
C ALA A 36 2.39 5.44 -18.65
N ALA A 37 3.51 4.87 -18.18
CA ALA A 37 4.59 4.42 -19.05
C ALA A 37 4.17 3.27 -19.99
N GLY A 38 3.32 2.36 -19.52
CA GLY A 38 2.78 1.25 -20.31
C GLY A 38 1.74 1.68 -21.35
N ALA A 39 0.98 2.73 -21.06
CA ALA A 39 -0.02 3.31 -21.95
C ALA A 39 0.59 4.17 -23.09
N GLY A 40 1.90 4.42 -23.06
CA GLY A 40 2.57 5.26 -24.05
C GLY A 40 2.34 6.77 -23.83
N THR A 41 1.84 7.19 -22.66
CA THR A 41 1.60 8.61 -22.34
C THR A 41 2.83 9.32 -21.78
N VAL A 42 3.96 8.61 -21.68
CA VAL A 42 5.26 9.12 -21.18
C VAL A 42 6.24 9.19 -22.36
N GLY A 43 5.98 10.09 -23.30
CA GLY A 43 6.82 10.40 -24.46
C GLY A 43 6.60 11.84 -24.91
N GLU A 44 7.62 12.49 -25.46
CA GLU A 44 7.54 13.88 -25.95
C GLU A 44 6.43 14.04 -26.99
N ALA A 45 5.73 15.18 -26.93
CA ALA A 45 4.65 15.52 -27.85
C ALA A 45 5.20 15.62 -29.27
N GLY A 46 5.04 14.56 -30.06
CA GLY A 46 5.44 14.53 -31.47
C GLY A 46 5.77 13.14 -32.00
N ASP A 47 6.18 12.21 -31.14
CA ASP A 47 6.54 10.87 -31.60
C ASP A 47 5.29 10.00 -31.71
N HIS A 48 5.03 9.54 -32.94
CA HIS A 48 3.82 8.82 -33.29
C HIS A 48 3.75 7.50 -32.50
N ALA A 49 2.76 7.40 -31.62
CA ALA A 49 2.37 6.18 -30.92
C ALA A 49 3.55 5.43 -30.26
N ALA A 50 4.02 5.93 -29.12
CA ALA A 50 4.86 5.14 -28.22
C ALA A 50 4.19 3.75 -28.02
N SER A 51 4.86 2.71 -28.50
CA SER A 51 4.36 1.34 -28.52
C SER A 51 3.78 0.97 -27.15
N LYS A 52 2.50 0.61 -27.10
CA LYS A 52 1.85 0.13 -25.86
C LYS A 52 2.70 -1.02 -25.30
N ARG A 53 3.20 -0.89 -24.07
CA ARG A 53 4.01 -1.92 -23.41
C ARG A 53 3.11 -2.69 -22.43
N PRO A 54 2.42 -3.76 -22.87
CA PRO A 54 1.41 -4.46 -22.05
C PRO A 54 2.00 -5.04 -20.76
N VAL A 55 3.30 -5.35 -20.75
CA VAL A 55 4.01 -5.83 -19.55
C VAL A 55 4.02 -4.78 -18.43
N LEU A 56 4.23 -3.50 -18.75
CA LEU A 56 4.21 -2.43 -17.73
C LEU A 56 2.81 -2.18 -17.18
N VAL A 57 1.79 -2.29 -18.04
CA VAL A 57 0.38 -2.22 -17.65
C VAL A 57 0.02 -3.36 -16.68
N ALA A 58 0.43 -4.59 -17.00
CA ALA A 58 0.20 -5.75 -16.13
C ALA A 58 0.90 -5.60 -14.78
N LEU A 59 2.14 -5.09 -14.78
CA LEU A 59 2.89 -4.84 -13.54
C LEU A 59 2.22 -3.76 -12.67
N GLY A 60 1.71 -2.68 -13.28
CA GLY A 60 0.95 -1.65 -12.57
C GLY A 60 -0.31 -2.22 -11.90
N TRP A 61 -1.06 -3.07 -12.61
CA TRP A 61 -2.21 -3.78 -12.04
C TRP A 61 -1.82 -4.73 -10.90
N ALA A 62 -0.70 -5.44 -11.01
CA ALA A 62 -0.20 -6.31 -9.95
C ALA A 62 0.10 -5.52 -8.67
N ILE A 63 0.69 -4.32 -8.80
CA ILE A 63 0.95 -3.42 -7.66
C ILE A 63 -0.36 -2.93 -7.03
N PHE A 64 -1.35 -2.56 -7.84
CA PHE A 64 -2.66 -2.16 -7.31
C PHE A 64 -3.37 -3.30 -6.58
N ALA A 65 -3.32 -4.52 -7.14
CA ALA A 65 -3.88 -5.70 -6.49
C ALA A 65 -3.17 -5.98 -5.15
N LEU A 66 -1.85 -5.86 -5.09
CA LEU A 66 -1.08 -6.00 -3.86
C LEU A 66 -1.48 -4.94 -2.82
N VAL A 67 -1.55 -3.67 -3.22
CA VAL A 67 -1.99 -2.56 -2.34
C VAL A 67 -3.39 -2.82 -1.80
N LEU A 68 -4.33 -3.19 -2.66
CA LEU A 68 -5.70 -3.52 -2.26
C LEU A 68 -5.73 -4.68 -1.27
N ALA A 69 -4.98 -5.75 -1.53
CA ALA A 69 -4.90 -6.90 -0.63
C ALA A 69 -4.38 -6.49 0.76
N VAL A 70 -3.32 -5.67 0.83
CA VAL A 70 -2.79 -5.15 2.10
C VAL A 70 -3.83 -4.30 2.84
N VAL A 71 -4.54 -3.40 2.15
CA VAL A 71 -5.62 -2.60 2.77
C VAL A 71 -6.71 -3.49 3.32
N VAL A 72 -7.21 -4.44 2.53
CA VAL A 72 -8.29 -5.35 2.94
C VAL A 72 -7.86 -6.17 4.16
N ILE A 73 -6.65 -6.75 4.15
CA ILE A 73 -6.13 -7.50 5.29
C ILE A 73 -6.01 -6.61 6.53
N GLY A 74 -5.48 -5.38 6.38
CA GLY A 74 -5.36 -4.43 7.48
C GLY A 74 -6.71 -4.07 8.09
N VAL A 75 -7.70 -3.76 7.25
CA VAL A 75 -9.07 -3.47 7.69
C VAL A 75 -9.72 -4.67 8.37
N LEU A 76 -9.61 -5.86 7.78
CA LEU A 76 -10.14 -7.10 8.37
C LEU A 76 -9.48 -7.43 9.70
N TYR A 77 -8.18 -7.15 9.85
CA TYR A 77 -7.46 -7.36 11.09
C TYR A 77 -7.95 -6.42 12.20
N ILE A 78 -8.12 -5.13 11.89
CA ILE A 78 -8.65 -4.13 12.83
C ILE A 78 -10.11 -4.43 13.18
N ALA A 79 -10.92 -4.82 12.20
CA ALA A 79 -12.35 -5.08 12.36
C ALA A 79 -12.67 -6.52 12.79
N ARG A 80 -11.68 -7.40 13.03
CA ARG A 80 -11.91 -8.83 13.25
C ARG A 80 -12.90 -9.11 14.39
N ASP A 81 -12.75 -8.38 15.51
CA ASP A 81 -13.54 -8.59 16.72
C ASP A 81 -14.94 -7.98 16.54
N PHE A 82 -15.06 -6.87 15.82
CA PHE A 82 -16.33 -6.26 15.43
C PHE A 82 -17.16 -7.18 14.52
N ILE A 83 -16.53 -7.77 13.52
CA ILE A 83 -17.17 -8.73 12.60
C ILE A 83 -17.57 -9.99 13.36
N ALA A 84 -16.72 -10.50 14.25
CA ALA A 84 -17.04 -11.67 15.06
C ALA A 84 -18.26 -11.44 15.96
N HIS A 85 -18.38 -10.24 16.56
CA HIS A 85 -19.48 -9.92 17.45
C HIS A 85 -20.81 -9.63 16.73
N HIS A 86 -20.79 -8.96 15.58
CA HIS A 86 -22.02 -8.56 14.87
C HIS A 86 -22.47 -9.55 13.79
N LEU A 87 -21.53 -10.21 13.11
CA LEU A 87 -21.83 -11.16 12.04
C LEU A 87 -21.62 -12.63 12.44
N GLY A 88 -21.13 -12.90 13.66
CA GLY A 88 -20.83 -14.25 14.15
C GLY A 88 -19.63 -14.91 13.46
N TRP A 89 -18.95 -14.19 12.55
CA TRP A 89 -17.90 -14.74 11.71
C TRP A 89 -16.52 -14.50 12.35
N HIS A 90 -15.89 -15.58 12.81
CA HIS A 90 -14.59 -15.53 13.48
C HIS A 90 -13.46 -15.58 12.44
N ILE A 91 -13.15 -14.43 11.86
CA ILE A 91 -12.11 -14.29 10.83
C ILE A 91 -10.77 -13.95 11.52
N LEU A 92 -9.64 -14.45 10.99
CA LEU A 92 -8.27 -14.06 11.39
C LEU A 92 -7.95 -14.21 12.90
N GLY A 93 -8.36 -15.31 13.53
CA GLY A 93 -7.95 -15.62 14.91
C GLY A 93 -8.71 -14.86 16.01
N ALA A 94 -9.87 -14.28 15.68
CA ALA A 94 -10.80 -13.73 16.68
C ALA A 94 -11.07 -14.78 17.78
N LYS A 95 -10.87 -14.40 19.04
CA LYS A 95 -11.13 -15.30 20.18
C LYS A 95 -12.63 -15.55 20.25
N ARG A 96 -13.03 -16.83 20.20
CA ARG A 96 -14.40 -17.24 20.52
C ARG A 96 -14.67 -16.82 21.97
N ALA A 97 -15.70 -16.00 22.17
CA ALA A 97 -16.24 -15.71 23.49
C ALA A 97 -16.90 -16.96 24.08
#